data_AF-A0AAW0CG79-F1
#
_entry.id   AF-A0AAW0CG79-F1
#
_cell.length_a   1.000
_cell.length_b   1.000
_cell.length_c   1.000
_cell.angle_alpha   90.00
_cell.angle_beta   90.00
_cell.angle_gamma   90.00
#
_symmetry.space_group_name_H-M   'P 1'
#
loop_
_entity.id
_entity.type
_entity.pdbx_description
1 polymer ?
#
loop_
_entity_poly.entity_id
_entity_poly.type
_entity_poly.pdbx_seq_one_letter_code
_entity_poly.pdbx_strand_id
1 'polypeptide(L)'
;MAAFTPAPAPPTKLGVYRVLSPHAGVHVSPLALGGASIGDKWGDFRGAMNKDSSFKLLDAYFDMGGNFIDTANTYQEESSEEFIGEWAEKRGIRDQLFIATKYSLLYKMIDPTVVQKVNYTGNNAKSLHLSVEASLKKLRTSYIDLLYVHFWDYDTSVEEVMDALHTLVLSRKVLYLGISDTPAWVVAQANTYAKAYGKTPFVIYQGKWNVMERSFERDIIPMARSFGLALAPFGVVAGGKLRTDAEEQRRAESGEKGRTDMGTDWRRNEDEVKMSRALEKVANEVSAKSITSVAIAYLMQKATHVFPIIGCRKVEHLKGNLEALDITLSEEQIKFLESQLPFDVGFPVNAIVCAMSRHRFQFLAHPHDLGRWKRNLFLHESRGSLPEDAVSSATGGTAASLAVKHYLRANLSEKEDASSLLEAAEKFI
;
A
#
# COMPACT_ATOMS: atom_id res chain seq x y z
N MET A 1 33.80 0.78 -26.79
CA MET A 1 33.30 -0.38 -26.03
C MET A 1 32.55 0.13 -24.82
N ALA A 2 31.37 -0.41 -24.50
CA ALA A 2 30.77 -0.11 -23.21
C ALA A 2 31.67 -0.71 -22.11
N ALA A 3 32.10 0.11 -21.15
CA ALA A 3 33.04 -0.30 -20.10
C ALA A 3 32.45 -1.37 -19.16
N PHE A 4 31.14 -1.60 -19.22
CA PHE A 4 30.42 -2.55 -18.38
C PHE A 4 29.36 -3.31 -19.19
N THR A 5 29.33 -4.63 -19.02
CA THR A 5 28.21 -5.47 -19.45
C THR A 5 27.01 -5.18 -18.56
N PRO A 6 25.81 -4.90 -19.11
CA PRO A 6 24.60 -4.77 -18.31
C PRO A 6 24.37 -6.02 -17.45
N ALA A 7 23.86 -5.84 -16.23
CA ALA A 7 23.44 -6.96 -15.40
C ALA A 7 22.37 -7.78 -16.15
N PRO A 8 22.34 -9.11 -15.97
CA PRO A 8 21.29 -9.94 -16.55
C PRO A 8 19.92 -9.49 -16.04
N ALA A 9 18.90 -9.62 -16.89
CA ALA A 9 17.53 -9.34 -16.49
C ALA A 9 17.12 -10.28 -15.33
N PRO A 10 16.33 -9.80 -14.36
CA PRO A 10 15.82 -10.64 -13.29
C PRO A 10 14.87 -11.72 -13.84
N PRO A 11 14.72 -12.86 -13.14
CA PRO A 11 13.88 -13.97 -13.59
C PRO A 11 12.39 -13.59 -13.73
N THR A 12 11.91 -12.62 -12.93
CA THR A 12 10.59 -12.02 -13.07
C THR A 12 10.64 -10.52 -12.76
N LYS A 13 9.55 -9.79 -13.01
CA LYS A 13 9.40 -8.39 -12.60
C LYS A 13 9.47 -8.15 -11.09
N LEU A 14 9.37 -9.21 -10.27
CA LEU A 14 9.56 -9.11 -8.82
C LEU A 14 11.01 -8.71 -8.45
N GLY A 15 11.99 -9.06 -9.29
CA GLY A 15 13.39 -8.66 -9.16
C GLY A 15 13.70 -7.28 -9.77
N VAL A 16 12.70 -6.56 -10.29
CA VAL A 16 12.84 -5.15 -10.68
C VAL A 16 12.58 -4.30 -9.44
N TYR A 17 13.62 -4.16 -8.62
CA TYR A 17 13.52 -3.49 -7.33
C TYR A 17 13.21 -2.00 -7.46
N ARG A 18 12.53 -1.46 -6.44
CA ARG A 18 12.19 -0.05 -6.32
C ARG A 18 12.79 0.51 -5.04
N VAL A 19 13.21 1.78 -5.09
CA VAL A 19 13.56 2.53 -3.88
C VAL A 19 12.35 2.56 -2.95
N LEU A 20 12.55 2.18 -1.69
CA LEU A 20 11.49 2.07 -0.68
C LEU A 20 10.77 3.41 -0.54
N SER A 21 11.47 4.47 -0.14
CA SER A 21 10.89 5.80 -0.01
C SER A 21 11.95 6.90 -0.21
N PRO A 22 11.55 8.18 -0.36
CA PRO A 22 12.50 9.29 -0.42
C PRO A 22 13.46 9.38 0.79
N HIS A 23 13.07 8.80 1.93
CA HIS A 23 13.86 8.78 3.16
C HIS A 23 14.54 7.42 3.42
N ALA A 24 14.38 6.45 2.51
CA ALA A 24 15.01 5.15 2.57
C ALA A 24 15.42 4.67 1.17
N GLY A 25 16.69 4.88 0.82
CA GLY A 25 17.28 4.53 -0.49
C GLY A 25 17.45 3.02 -0.76
N VAL A 26 17.02 2.17 0.17
CA VAL A 26 17.08 0.71 0.01
C VAL A 26 16.15 0.23 -1.11
N HIS A 27 16.61 -0.76 -1.86
CA HIS A 27 15.89 -1.31 -3.00
C HIS A 27 15.17 -2.60 -2.61
N VAL A 28 13.85 -2.60 -2.76
CA VAL A 28 13.00 -3.73 -2.36
C VAL A 28 12.11 -4.17 -3.51
N SER A 29 11.68 -5.43 -3.49
CA SER A 29 10.71 -5.99 -4.43
C SER A 29 9.41 -5.18 -4.42
N PRO A 30 8.76 -5.01 -5.58
CA PRO A 30 7.53 -4.23 -5.69
C PRO A 30 6.33 -4.86 -4.95
N LEU A 31 6.42 -6.14 -4.59
CA LEU A 31 5.46 -6.87 -3.76
C LEU A 31 6.20 -7.53 -2.59
N ALA A 32 5.73 -7.31 -1.36
CA ALA A 32 6.29 -7.92 -0.16
C ALA A 32 5.59 -9.26 0.13
N LEU A 33 6.34 -10.29 0.52
CA LEU A 33 5.78 -11.57 0.96
C LEU A 33 5.33 -11.48 2.42
N GLY A 34 4.04 -11.70 2.67
CA GLY A 34 3.47 -11.70 4.02
C GLY A 34 3.68 -13.01 4.77
N GLY A 35 4.43 -12.95 5.86
CA GLY A 35 4.81 -14.03 6.77
C GLY A 35 3.68 -14.54 7.68
N ALA A 36 2.52 -13.88 7.73
CA ALA A 36 1.38 -14.38 8.52
C ALA A 36 0.88 -15.78 8.10
N SER A 37 1.23 -16.23 6.89
CA SER A 37 0.96 -17.60 6.41
C SER A 37 2.15 -18.55 6.58
N ILE A 38 3.32 -18.06 7.02
CA ILE A 38 4.54 -18.84 7.24
C ILE A 38 4.61 -19.19 8.73
N GLY A 39 4.52 -20.48 9.04
CA GLY A 39 4.46 -21.00 10.41
C GLY A 39 3.52 -22.20 10.50
N ASP A 40 3.32 -22.74 11.70
CA ASP A 40 2.62 -24.02 11.89
C ASP A 40 1.52 -24.01 12.99
N LYS A 41 1.10 -22.84 13.46
CA LYS A 41 0.21 -22.72 14.64
C LYS A 41 -1.22 -22.34 14.32
N TRP A 42 -1.47 -21.61 13.23
CA TRP A 42 -2.79 -21.05 12.89
C TRP A 42 -3.57 -21.87 11.85
N GLY A 43 -3.37 -23.20 11.86
CA GLY A 43 -3.97 -24.11 10.89
C GLY A 43 -5.49 -24.02 10.83
N ASP A 44 -6.13 -23.87 11.99
CA ASP A 44 -7.59 -24.00 12.16
C ASP A 44 -8.39 -22.86 11.51
N PHE A 45 -7.85 -21.64 11.46
CA PHE A 45 -8.59 -20.46 11.00
C PHE A 45 -7.94 -19.71 9.83
N ARG A 46 -6.65 -19.96 9.54
CA ARG A 46 -5.92 -19.36 8.39
C ARG A 46 -5.42 -20.38 7.36
N GLY A 47 -5.62 -21.66 7.64
CA GLY A 47 -5.21 -22.79 6.82
C GLY A 47 -3.81 -23.28 7.18
N ALA A 48 -3.65 -24.59 7.25
CA ALA A 48 -2.40 -25.22 7.66
C ALA A 48 -1.24 -24.94 6.70
N MET A 49 -0.07 -24.74 7.29
CA MET A 49 1.26 -24.69 6.70
C MET A 49 2.19 -25.44 7.66
N ASN A 50 3.28 -25.98 7.13
CA ASN A 50 4.33 -26.58 7.93
C ASN A 50 5.69 -25.99 7.50
N LYS A 51 6.77 -26.43 8.13
CA LYS A 51 8.11 -25.95 7.82
C LYS A 51 8.49 -26.18 6.36
N ASP A 52 8.23 -27.36 5.82
CA ASP A 52 8.60 -27.71 4.44
C ASP A 52 7.82 -26.88 3.41
N SER A 53 6.52 -26.71 3.59
CA SER A 53 5.71 -25.88 2.69
C SER A 53 6.07 -24.40 2.82
N SER A 54 6.45 -23.95 4.02
CA SER A 54 6.95 -22.59 4.26
C SER A 54 8.27 -22.35 3.53
N PHE A 55 9.21 -23.29 3.61
CA PHE A 55 10.50 -23.18 2.94
C PHE A 55 10.32 -23.21 1.42
N LYS A 56 9.46 -24.08 0.88
CA LYS A 56 9.13 -24.10 -0.55
C LYS A 56 8.54 -22.78 -1.04
N LEU A 57 7.69 -22.14 -0.24
CA LEU A 57 7.12 -20.84 -0.61
C LEU A 57 8.17 -19.72 -0.58
N LEU A 58 9.02 -19.72 0.45
CA LEU A 58 10.13 -18.76 0.58
C LEU A 58 11.16 -18.93 -0.55
N ASP A 59 11.52 -20.17 -0.89
CA ASP A 59 12.38 -20.51 -2.03
C ASP A 59 11.77 -19.97 -3.32
N ALA A 60 10.50 -20.26 -3.59
CA ALA A 60 9.84 -19.78 -4.80
C ALA A 60 9.79 -18.24 -4.89
N TYR A 61 9.59 -17.54 -3.77
CA TYR A 61 9.61 -16.08 -3.74
C TYR A 61 11.01 -15.53 -4.06
N PHE A 62 12.04 -16.08 -3.42
CA PHE A 62 13.43 -15.69 -3.64
C PHE A 62 13.90 -15.99 -5.07
N ASP A 63 13.63 -17.20 -5.58
CA ASP A 63 13.99 -17.63 -6.94
C ASP A 63 13.32 -16.79 -8.03
N MET A 64 12.16 -16.18 -7.74
CA MET A 64 11.49 -15.23 -8.63
C MET A 64 12.08 -13.81 -8.56
N GLY A 65 13.10 -13.58 -7.73
CA GLY A 65 13.76 -12.30 -7.52
C GLY A 65 13.24 -11.52 -6.30
N GLY A 66 12.42 -12.14 -5.45
CA GLY A 66 11.85 -11.52 -4.27
C GLY A 66 12.86 -11.29 -3.15
N ASN A 67 12.88 -10.09 -2.55
CA ASN A 67 13.72 -9.80 -1.39
C ASN A 67 12.96 -9.22 -0.18
N PHE A 68 11.70 -8.81 -0.31
CA PHE A 68 10.98 -8.12 0.77
C PHE A 68 10.02 -9.07 1.50
N ILE A 69 10.36 -9.42 2.74
CA ILE A 69 9.54 -10.30 3.59
C ILE A 69 9.02 -9.52 4.79
N ASP A 70 7.71 -9.53 5.02
CA ASP A 70 7.05 -8.90 6.17
C ASP A 70 6.54 -9.96 7.14
N THR A 71 7.03 -9.99 8.37
CA THR A 71 6.55 -10.89 9.44
C THR A 71 6.24 -10.09 10.72
N ALA A 72 5.95 -10.75 11.84
CA ALA A 72 5.80 -10.11 13.16
C ALA A 72 6.14 -11.10 14.27
N ASN A 73 6.54 -10.58 15.43
CA ASN A 73 6.82 -11.38 16.62
C ASN A 73 5.64 -12.25 17.10
N THR A 74 4.39 -11.85 16.80
CA THR A 74 3.18 -12.61 17.15
C THR A 74 2.76 -13.63 16.11
N TYR A 75 3.30 -13.56 14.89
CA TYR A 75 2.77 -14.36 13.79
C TYR A 75 3.02 -15.85 14.00
N GLN A 76 1.94 -16.63 13.86
CA GLN A 76 1.96 -18.08 14.03
C GLN A 76 2.56 -18.46 15.39
N GLU A 77 2.18 -17.72 16.44
CA GLU A 77 2.69 -17.86 17.80
C GLU A 77 4.23 -17.92 17.81
N GLU A 78 4.85 -16.90 17.24
CA GLU A 78 6.30 -16.73 17.09
C GLU A 78 6.97 -17.58 15.98
N SER A 79 6.37 -18.69 15.54
CA SER A 79 7.01 -19.64 14.59
C SER A 79 7.32 -19.03 13.21
N SER A 80 6.65 -17.95 12.82
CA SER A 80 6.92 -17.28 11.54
C SER A 80 8.34 -16.75 11.46
N GLU A 81 8.80 -16.04 12.49
CA GLU A 81 10.17 -15.51 12.56
C GLU A 81 11.19 -16.64 12.63
N GLU A 82 10.88 -17.71 13.38
CA GLU A 82 11.76 -18.88 13.51
C GLU A 82 12.00 -19.57 12.17
N PHE A 83 10.93 -19.74 11.37
CA PHE A 83 11.01 -20.41 10.08
C PHE A 83 11.75 -19.54 9.06
N ILE A 84 11.47 -18.24 9.02
CA ILE A 84 12.16 -17.29 8.12
C ILE A 84 13.65 -17.23 8.46
N GLY A 85 14.00 -17.14 9.76
CA GLY A 85 15.38 -17.10 10.23
C GLY A 85 16.16 -18.38 9.91
N GLU A 86 15.59 -19.54 10.23
CA GLU A 86 16.19 -20.85 9.88
C GLU A 86 16.36 -21.01 8.36
N TRP A 87 15.35 -20.60 7.58
CA TRP A 87 15.38 -20.68 6.14
C TRP A 87 16.52 -19.85 5.54
N ALA A 88 16.65 -18.59 5.94
CA ALA A 88 17.65 -17.66 5.44
C ALA A 88 19.07 -18.06 5.86
N GLU A 89 19.27 -18.49 7.11
CA GLU A 89 20.54 -18.99 7.63
C GLU A 89 21.02 -20.22 6.84
N LYS A 90 20.16 -21.23 6.66
CA LYS A 90 20.50 -22.47 5.93
C LYS A 90 20.93 -22.23 4.48
N ARG A 91 20.49 -21.12 3.88
CA ARG A 91 20.80 -20.74 2.49
C ARG A 91 21.93 -19.73 2.40
N GLY A 92 22.35 -19.13 3.50
CA GLY A 92 23.39 -18.09 3.51
C GLY A 92 22.97 -16.82 2.76
N ILE A 93 21.68 -16.48 2.80
CA ILE A 93 21.11 -15.39 1.99
C ILE A 93 20.59 -14.20 2.80
N ARG A 94 20.84 -14.15 4.12
CA ARG A 94 20.32 -13.08 5.00
C ARG A 94 20.57 -11.67 4.46
N ASP A 95 21.77 -11.40 3.96
CA ASP A 95 22.19 -10.08 3.47
C ASP A 95 21.55 -9.72 2.12
N GLN A 96 20.94 -10.68 1.42
CA GLN A 96 20.21 -10.49 0.17
C GLN A 96 18.72 -10.18 0.41
N LEU A 97 18.27 -10.22 1.66
CA LEU A 97 16.88 -10.05 2.05
C LEU A 97 16.66 -8.72 2.77
N PHE A 98 15.48 -8.16 2.56
CA PHE A 98 14.91 -7.06 3.33
C PHE A 98 13.79 -7.62 4.22
N ILE A 99 14.11 -7.89 5.48
CA ILE A 99 13.18 -8.50 6.44
C ILE A 99 12.60 -7.43 7.35
N ALA A 100 11.28 -7.26 7.27
CA ALA A 100 10.51 -6.47 8.18
C ALA A 100 9.86 -7.33 9.26
N THR A 101 9.90 -6.87 10.51
CA THR A 101 9.13 -7.45 11.62
C THR A 101 8.46 -6.35 12.44
N LYS A 102 7.67 -6.73 13.45
CA LYS A 102 6.83 -5.82 14.22
C LYS A 102 6.90 -6.14 15.71
N TYR A 103 6.70 -5.10 16.52
CA TYR A 103 6.49 -5.21 17.96
C TYR A 103 5.27 -4.36 18.36
N SER A 104 4.82 -4.55 19.62
CA SER A 104 3.74 -3.86 20.35
C SER A 104 2.57 -4.76 20.75
N LEU A 105 2.33 -5.85 20.02
CA LEU A 105 1.36 -6.86 20.43
C LEU A 105 1.95 -7.85 21.43
N LEU A 106 1.08 -8.40 22.28
CA LEU A 106 1.45 -9.40 23.29
C LEU A 106 1.88 -10.73 22.66
N TYR A 107 3.17 -10.89 22.38
CA TYR A 107 3.71 -12.09 21.72
C TYR A 107 3.92 -13.28 22.66
N LYS A 108 3.94 -13.05 23.98
CA LYS A 108 4.00 -14.09 25.02
C LYS A 108 2.63 -14.52 25.56
N MET A 109 1.56 -14.27 24.81
CA MET A 109 0.18 -14.53 25.25
C MET A 109 -0.04 -15.99 25.65
N ILE A 110 0.44 -16.93 24.85
CA ILE A 110 0.19 -18.36 25.03
C ILE A 110 1.32 -19.14 25.72
N ASP A 111 2.43 -18.48 26.04
CA ASP A 111 3.57 -19.11 26.70
C ASP A 111 3.22 -19.36 28.19
N PRO A 112 3.13 -20.63 28.64
CA PRO A 112 2.77 -20.93 30.04
C PRO A 112 3.91 -20.67 31.00
N THR A 113 5.15 -20.54 30.52
CA THR A 113 6.33 -20.29 31.35
C THR A 113 6.46 -18.82 31.75
N VAL A 114 5.78 -17.93 31.01
CA VAL A 114 5.77 -16.48 31.28
C VAL A 114 4.62 -16.16 32.23
N VAL A 115 4.95 -15.97 33.51
CA VAL A 115 3.98 -15.57 34.54
C VAL A 115 3.51 -14.13 34.32
N GLN A 116 4.43 -13.19 34.14
CA GLN A 116 4.12 -11.75 34.02
C GLN A 116 4.15 -11.26 32.57
N LYS A 117 3.00 -11.40 31.90
CA LYS A 117 2.84 -11.11 30.45
C LYS A 117 2.76 -9.63 30.09
N VAL A 118 2.37 -8.77 31.04
CA VAL A 118 2.18 -7.32 30.81
C VAL A 118 3.40 -6.60 30.22
N ASN A 119 4.62 -7.12 30.47
CA ASN A 119 5.85 -6.49 29.99
C ASN A 119 6.20 -6.82 28.52
N TYR A 120 5.41 -7.67 27.86
CA TYR A 120 5.65 -8.16 26.49
C TYR A 120 4.67 -7.55 25.48
N THR A 121 4.06 -6.40 25.82
CA THR A 121 3.07 -5.69 25.00
C THR A 121 3.19 -4.18 25.18
N GLY A 122 2.62 -3.42 24.25
CA GLY A 122 2.65 -1.97 24.23
C GLY A 122 3.91 -1.40 23.55
N ASN A 123 3.90 -0.08 23.35
CA ASN A 123 4.90 0.66 22.59
C ASN A 123 6.08 1.12 23.46
N ASN A 124 5.94 1.00 24.79
CA ASN A 124 6.94 1.37 25.79
C ASN A 124 8.31 0.73 25.57
N ALA A 125 9.34 1.39 26.09
CA ALA A 125 10.74 1.01 25.89
C ALA A 125 11.07 -0.42 26.36
N LYS A 126 10.40 -0.91 27.41
CA LYS A 126 10.63 -2.26 27.96
C LYS A 126 10.13 -3.36 27.02
N SER A 127 8.88 -3.22 26.55
CA SER A 127 8.28 -4.13 25.58
C SER A 127 9.06 -4.13 24.27
N LEU A 128 9.48 -2.94 23.80
CA LEU A 128 10.33 -2.78 22.62
C LEU A 128 11.64 -3.58 22.76
N HIS A 129 12.37 -3.38 23.87
CA HIS A 129 13.63 -4.06 24.12
C HIS A 129 13.47 -5.59 24.08
N LEU A 130 12.52 -6.12 24.86
CA LEU A 130 12.29 -7.58 24.94
C LEU A 130 11.87 -8.16 23.58
N SER A 131 11.00 -7.46 22.86
CA SER A 131 10.50 -7.90 21.56
C SER A 131 11.62 -7.95 20.50
N VAL A 132 12.48 -6.95 20.45
CA VAL A 132 13.56 -6.88 19.46
C VAL A 132 14.63 -7.94 19.71
N GLU A 133 15.06 -8.14 20.97
CA GLU A 133 16.00 -9.21 21.30
C GLU A 133 15.44 -10.60 20.93
N ALA A 134 14.15 -10.83 21.23
CA ALA A 134 13.50 -12.08 20.88
C ALA A 134 13.38 -12.28 19.37
N SER A 135 13.06 -11.22 18.63
CA SER A 135 12.91 -11.26 17.16
C SER A 135 14.25 -11.53 16.49
N LEU A 136 15.34 -10.85 16.89
CA LEU A 136 16.70 -11.07 16.38
C LEU A 136 17.15 -12.53 16.56
N LYS A 137 16.86 -13.11 17.73
CA LYS A 137 17.17 -14.53 18.01
C LYS A 137 16.39 -15.47 17.10
N LYS A 138 15.08 -15.25 16.93
CA LYS A 138 14.22 -16.11 16.08
C LYS A 138 14.58 -15.99 14.60
N LEU A 139 14.84 -14.76 14.14
CA LEU A 139 15.30 -14.46 12.78
C LEU A 139 16.77 -14.86 12.52
N ARG A 140 17.50 -15.30 13.55
CA ARG A 140 18.91 -15.73 13.48
C ARG A 140 19.81 -14.71 12.81
N THR A 141 19.68 -13.45 13.22
CA THR A 141 20.41 -12.33 12.62
C THR A 141 20.75 -11.27 13.68
N SER A 142 21.74 -10.44 13.38
CA SER A 142 22.17 -9.34 14.24
C SER A 142 21.43 -8.02 13.99
N TYR A 143 20.64 -7.94 12.90
CA TYR A 143 19.92 -6.73 12.54
C TYR A 143 18.57 -7.02 11.88
N ILE A 144 17.62 -6.11 12.07
CA ILE A 144 16.32 -6.07 11.38
C ILE A 144 16.39 -4.95 10.33
N ASP A 145 15.99 -5.23 9.09
CA ASP A 145 15.98 -4.20 8.05
C ASP A 145 14.92 -3.13 8.37
N LEU A 146 13.71 -3.55 8.72
CA LEU A 146 12.60 -2.65 9.03
C LEU A 146 11.84 -3.12 10.26
N LEU A 147 11.77 -2.28 11.29
CA LEU A 147 10.93 -2.54 12.47
C LEU A 147 9.67 -1.69 12.42
N TYR A 148 8.50 -2.33 12.41
CA TYR A 148 7.22 -1.65 12.58
C TYR A 148 6.81 -1.54 14.05
N VAL A 149 6.35 -0.35 14.45
CA VAL A 149 5.37 -0.24 15.54
C VAL A 149 4.04 -0.82 15.01
N HIS A 150 3.58 -1.96 15.54
CA HIS A 150 2.49 -2.74 14.93
C HIS A 150 1.12 -2.07 15.11
N PHE A 151 0.86 -1.51 16.28
CA PHE A 151 -0.34 -0.76 16.63
C PHE A 151 0.02 0.37 17.58
N TRP A 152 -0.74 1.46 17.57
CA TRP A 152 -0.60 2.53 18.55
C TRP A 152 -1.37 2.20 19.83
N ASP A 153 -0.71 2.28 20.99
CA ASP A 153 -1.27 1.84 22.27
C ASP A 153 -1.97 2.95 23.08
N TYR A 154 -1.77 4.22 22.74
CA TYR A 154 -2.24 5.41 23.49
C TYR A 154 -1.76 5.53 24.95
N ASP A 155 -1.01 4.56 25.45
CA ASP A 155 -0.40 4.59 26.78
C ASP A 155 1.00 5.21 26.75
N THR A 156 1.74 4.96 25.66
CA THR A 156 3.13 5.41 25.51
C THR A 156 3.19 6.74 24.73
N SER A 157 3.95 7.72 25.23
CA SER A 157 4.09 9.00 24.53
C SER A 157 4.90 8.88 23.25
N VAL A 158 4.70 9.83 22.33
CA VAL A 158 5.47 9.92 21.08
C VAL A 158 6.96 10.06 21.37
N GLU A 159 7.33 10.86 22.37
CA GLU A 159 8.72 11.10 22.76
C GLU A 159 9.40 9.81 23.20
N GLU A 160 8.77 9.02 24.09
CA GLU A 160 9.34 7.75 24.55
C GLU A 160 9.52 6.78 23.37
N VAL A 161 8.49 6.62 22.53
CA VAL A 161 8.54 5.72 21.37
C VAL A 161 9.68 6.10 20.43
N MET A 162 9.76 7.37 20.04
CA MET A 162 10.75 7.83 19.06
C MET A 162 12.18 7.80 19.62
N ASP A 163 12.38 8.13 20.89
CA ASP A 163 13.71 8.03 21.53
C ASP A 163 14.19 6.58 21.66
N ALA A 164 13.30 5.67 22.05
CA ALA A 164 13.63 4.26 22.19
C ALA A 164 13.91 3.61 20.82
N LEU A 165 13.10 3.89 19.80
CA LEU A 165 13.34 3.41 18.44
C LEU A 165 14.63 3.97 17.84
N HIS A 166 14.91 5.26 18.06
CA HIS A 166 16.15 5.86 17.59
C HIS A 166 17.39 5.20 18.21
N THR A 167 17.33 4.81 19.49
CA THR A 167 18.41 4.08 20.16
C THR A 167 18.69 2.71 19.50
N LEU A 168 17.66 2.02 19.02
CA LEU A 168 17.83 0.77 18.25
C LEU A 168 18.52 1.00 16.91
N VAL A 169 18.23 2.13 16.25
CA VAL A 169 18.89 2.52 15.01
C VAL A 169 20.35 2.87 15.24
N LEU A 170 20.66 3.65 16.28
CA LEU A 170 22.04 3.99 16.66
C LEU A 170 22.86 2.75 17.02
N SER A 171 22.24 1.77 17.68
CA SER A 171 22.87 0.48 18.02
C SER A 171 22.91 -0.52 16.86
N ARG A 172 22.44 -0.15 15.66
CA ARG A 172 22.45 -0.98 14.44
C ARG A 172 21.66 -2.30 14.53
N LYS A 173 20.80 -2.44 15.54
CA LYS A 173 19.87 -3.58 15.64
C LYS A 173 18.70 -3.44 14.67
N VAL A 174 18.39 -2.20 14.26
CA VAL A 174 17.34 -1.88 13.29
C VAL A 174 17.90 -0.88 12.29
N LEU A 175 17.63 -1.06 10.99
CA LEU A 175 18.10 -0.13 9.95
C LEU A 175 17.06 0.96 9.62
N TYR A 176 15.81 0.58 9.47
CA TYR A 176 14.70 1.46 9.11
C TYR A 176 13.52 1.30 10.08
N LEU A 177 12.75 2.37 10.24
CA LEU A 177 11.56 2.39 11.09
C LEU A 177 10.29 2.48 10.25
N GLY A 178 9.31 1.65 10.58
CA GLY A 178 7.98 1.67 10.02
C GLY A 178 6.93 1.84 11.10
N ILE A 179 5.71 2.16 10.70
CA ILE A 179 4.57 2.20 11.61
C ILE A 179 3.35 1.56 10.94
N SER A 180 2.54 0.85 11.71
CA SER A 180 1.35 0.15 11.24
C SER A 180 0.12 0.58 12.03
N ASP A 181 -1.03 0.58 11.37
CA ASP A 181 -2.36 0.73 11.97
C ASP A 181 -2.44 1.85 13.03
N THR A 182 -1.85 3.00 12.71
CA THR A 182 -1.71 4.15 13.59
C THR A 182 -2.41 5.36 12.98
N PRO A 183 -3.17 6.16 13.74
CA PRO A 183 -3.83 7.35 13.19
C PRO A 183 -2.83 8.31 12.52
N ALA A 184 -3.23 8.87 11.37
CA ALA A 184 -2.38 9.76 10.57
C ALA A 184 -1.78 10.92 11.38
N TRP A 185 -2.56 11.51 12.30
CA TRP A 185 -2.12 12.62 13.13
C TRP A 185 -1.02 12.23 14.13
N VAL A 186 -1.03 10.99 14.64
CA VAL A 186 0.03 10.47 15.51
C VAL A 186 1.31 10.30 14.70
N VAL A 187 1.22 9.73 13.50
CA VAL A 187 2.39 9.57 12.61
C VAL A 187 2.99 10.93 12.25
N ALA A 188 2.14 11.92 11.95
CA ALA A 188 2.57 13.29 11.69
C ALA A 188 3.28 13.91 12.90
N GLN A 189 2.75 13.71 14.11
CA GLN A 189 3.37 14.18 15.35
C GLN A 189 4.74 13.50 15.58
N ALA A 190 4.82 12.17 15.41
CA ALA A 190 6.03 11.40 15.61
C ALA A 190 7.14 11.75 14.62
N ASN A 191 6.84 11.87 13.32
CA ASN A 191 7.84 12.28 12.34
C ASN A 191 8.25 13.75 12.48
N THR A 192 7.34 14.62 12.92
CA THR A 192 7.68 16.01 13.25
C THR A 192 8.62 16.08 14.44
N TYR A 193 8.33 15.33 15.52
CA TYR A 193 9.21 15.21 16.67
C TYR A 193 10.59 14.69 16.25
N ALA A 194 10.65 13.59 15.49
CA ALA A 194 11.91 13.02 15.05
C ALA A 194 12.75 14.02 14.25
N LYS A 195 12.14 14.73 13.31
CA LYS A 195 12.84 15.77 12.54
C LYS A 195 13.33 16.92 13.41
N ALA A 196 12.51 17.40 14.35
CA ALA A 196 12.84 18.53 15.22
C ALA A 196 13.99 18.22 16.18
N TYR A 197 14.10 16.97 16.64
CA TYR A 197 15.08 16.54 17.65
C TYR A 197 16.18 15.61 17.11
N GLY A 198 16.36 15.56 15.79
CA GLY A 198 17.44 14.79 15.15
C GLY A 198 17.33 13.27 15.35
N LYS A 199 16.12 12.74 15.49
CA LYS A 199 15.84 11.31 15.63
C LYS A 199 15.52 10.68 14.27
N THR A 200 15.54 9.36 14.22
CA THR A 200 15.20 8.60 13.00
C THR A 200 13.67 8.64 12.79
N PRO A 201 13.15 9.14 11.65
CA PRO A 201 11.72 9.15 11.37
C PRO A 201 11.23 7.78 10.84
N PHE A 202 9.92 7.59 10.83
CA PHE A 202 9.29 6.51 10.08
C PHE A 202 9.40 6.76 8.58
N VAL A 203 9.73 5.71 7.81
CA VAL A 203 9.93 5.78 6.36
C VAL A 203 8.85 5.03 5.56
N ILE A 204 7.97 4.30 6.24
CA ILE A 204 6.92 3.48 5.64
C ILE A 204 5.75 3.29 6.60
N TYR A 205 4.53 3.32 6.04
CA TYR A 205 3.29 3.05 6.76
C TYR A 205 2.66 1.73 6.25
N GLN A 206 2.35 0.82 7.16
CA GLN A 206 1.60 -0.40 6.89
C GLN A 206 0.13 -0.26 7.36
N GLY A 207 -0.82 -0.77 6.59
CA GLY A 207 -2.21 -0.80 7.04
C GLY A 207 -3.16 -1.49 6.06
N LYS A 208 -4.41 -1.67 6.48
CA LYS A 208 -5.42 -2.34 5.66
C LYS A 208 -5.86 -1.44 4.50
N TRP A 209 -5.70 -1.93 3.26
CA TRP A 209 -6.20 -1.24 2.07
C TRP A 209 -6.46 -2.25 0.95
N ASN A 210 -7.66 -2.21 0.38
CA ASN A 210 -8.00 -2.92 -0.85
C ASN A 210 -9.09 -2.16 -1.62
N VAL A 211 -9.48 -2.69 -2.78
CA VAL A 211 -10.47 -2.02 -3.65
C VAL A 211 -11.84 -1.80 -2.98
N MET A 212 -12.18 -2.57 -1.93
CA MET A 212 -13.42 -2.41 -1.15
C MET A 212 -13.23 -1.60 0.14
N GLU A 213 -12.11 -1.80 0.83
CA GLU A 213 -11.75 -1.09 2.06
C GLU A 213 -10.80 0.07 1.74
N ARG A 214 -11.37 1.27 1.59
CA ARG A 214 -10.67 2.47 1.11
C ARG A 214 -10.48 3.56 2.17
N SER A 215 -10.75 3.29 3.45
CA SER A 215 -10.52 4.25 4.54
C SER A 215 -9.08 4.76 4.61
N PHE A 216 -8.12 3.93 4.17
CA PHE A 216 -6.71 4.28 3.99
C PHE A 216 -6.50 5.53 3.10
N GLU A 217 -7.38 5.77 2.12
CA GLU A 217 -7.28 6.91 1.20
C GLU A 217 -7.63 8.25 1.85
N ARG A 218 -8.31 8.25 3.01
CA ARG A 218 -8.80 9.49 3.67
C ARG A 218 -7.65 10.36 4.17
N ASP A 219 -6.81 9.81 5.05
CA ASP A 219 -5.74 10.56 5.72
C ASP A 219 -4.36 9.89 5.63
N ILE A 220 -4.29 8.55 5.47
CA ILE A 220 -3.00 7.84 5.44
C ILE A 220 -2.21 8.18 4.18
N ILE A 221 -2.83 8.14 2.99
CA ILE A 221 -2.14 8.51 1.74
C ILE A 221 -1.69 9.97 1.76
N PRO A 222 -2.54 10.97 2.12
CA PRO A 222 -2.10 12.35 2.27
C PRO A 222 -0.95 12.54 3.27
N MET A 223 -1.01 11.87 4.42
CA MET A 223 0.04 11.91 5.44
C MET A 223 1.35 11.32 4.89
N ALA A 224 1.30 10.13 4.30
CA ALA A 224 2.47 9.46 3.75
C ALA A 224 3.14 10.31 2.66
N ARG A 225 2.34 10.95 1.79
CA ARG A 225 2.85 11.89 0.80
C ARG A 225 3.55 13.09 1.44
N SER A 226 2.97 13.65 2.49
CA SER A 226 3.48 14.87 3.14
C SER A 226 4.79 14.63 3.89
N PHE A 227 4.97 13.43 4.45
CA PHE A 227 6.14 13.06 5.23
C PHE A 227 7.12 12.13 4.48
N GLY A 228 6.86 11.82 3.21
CA GLY A 228 7.73 10.99 2.37
C GLY A 228 7.78 9.51 2.79
N LEU A 229 6.68 8.96 3.29
CA LEU A 229 6.58 7.52 3.64
C LEU A 229 6.16 6.70 2.42
N ALA A 230 6.71 5.49 2.34
CA ALA A 230 6.14 4.43 1.53
C ALA A 230 4.84 3.89 2.14
N LEU A 231 4.09 3.12 1.36
CA LEU A 231 2.84 2.48 1.77
C LEU A 231 2.95 0.97 1.59
N ALA A 232 2.78 0.19 2.65
CA ALA A 232 2.74 -1.27 2.59
C ALA A 232 1.34 -1.78 2.95
N PRO A 233 0.39 -1.80 2.00
CA PRO A 233 -0.96 -2.24 2.31
C PRO A 233 -1.02 -3.76 2.53
N PHE A 234 -1.72 -4.19 3.59
CA PHE A 234 -2.09 -5.58 3.79
C PHE A 234 -3.57 -5.80 3.46
N GLY A 235 -3.96 -7.08 3.32
CA GLY A 235 -5.35 -7.43 3.04
C GLY A 235 -5.79 -7.05 1.62
N VAL A 236 -4.82 -6.95 0.70
CA VAL A 236 -4.98 -6.43 -0.67
C VAL A 236 -5.94 -7.25 -1.56
N VAL A 237 -6.20 -8.50 -1.17
CA VAL A 237 -7.17 -9.41 -1.83
C VAL A 237 -8.37 -9.74 -0.94
N ALA A 238 -8.65 -8.91 0.07
CA ALA A 238 -9.78 -9.02 1.00
C ALA A 238 -9.95 -10.44 1.59
N GLY A 239 -8.88 -11.00 2.16
CA GLY A 239 -8.92 -12.35 2.76
C GLY A 239 -9.14 -13.50 1.77
N GLY A 240 -8.98 -13.25 0.46
CA GLY A 240 -9.24 -14.23 -0.60
C GLY A 240 -10.71 -14.28 -1.05
N LYS A 241 -11.47 -13.21 -0.77
CA LYS A 241 -12.87 -13.04 -1.17
C LYS A 241 -13.02 -12.43 -2.57
N LEU A 242 -11.97 -11.79 -3.10
CA LEU A 242 -11.94 -11.33 -4.49
C LEU A 242 -11.64 -12.51 -5.42
N ARG A 243 -12.67 -13.27 -5.78
CA ARG A 243 -12.57 -14.47 -6.63
C ARG A 243 -13.81 -14.63 -7.52
N THR A 244 -13.68 -15.38 -8.61
CA THR A 244 -14.77 -15.57 -9.59
C THR A 244 -15.89 -16.44 -9.04
N ASP A 245 -17.07 -16.37 -9.67
CA ASP A 245 -18.22 -17.20 -9.31
C ASP A 245 -17.93 -18.70 -9.54
N ALA A 246 -17.16 -19.02 -10.59
CA ALA A 246 -16.67 -20.37 -10.84
C ALA A 246 -15.75 -20.88 -9.72
N GLU A 247 -14.86 -20.04 -9.21
CA GLU A 247 -14.00 -20.40 -8.09
C GLU A 247 -14.78 -20.59 -6.79
N GLU A 248 -15.76 -19.72 -6.50
CA GLU A 248 -16.65 -19.86 -5.34
C GLU A 248 -17.36 -21.22 -5.35
N GLN A 249 -17.93 -21.58 -6.50
CA GLN A 249 -18.65 -22.85 -6.68
C GLN A 249 -17.73 -24.05 -6.48
N ARG A 250 -16.55 -24.04 -7.11
CA ARG A 250 -15.53 -25.10 -6.93
C ARG A 250 -15.14 -25.28 -5.47
N ARG A 251 -14.98 -24.20 -4.72
CA ARG A 251 -14.66 -24.25 -3.26
C ARG A 251 -15.80 -24.84 -2.46
N ALA A 252 -17.04 -24.49 -2.78
CA ALA A 252 -18.22 -25.07 -2.14
C ALA A 252 -18.34 -26.59 -2.39
N GLU A 253 -18.04 -27.05 -3.60
CA GLU A 253 -18.08 -28.47 -3.98
C GLU A 253 -16.92 -29.28 -3.39
N SER A 254 -15.72 -28.71 -3.35
CA SER A 254 -14.52 -29.39 -2.82
C SER A 254 -14.40 -29.35 -1.29
N GLY A 255 -15.19 -28.51 -0.61
CA GLY A 255 -15.06 -28.26 0.82
C GLY A 255 -13.85 -27.38 1.20
N GLU A 256 -13.14 -26.80 0.23
CA GLU A 256 -12.02 -25.86 0.48
C GLU A 256 -12.57 -24.54 1.06
N LYS A 257 -12.59 -24.44 2.40
CA LYS A 257 -12.99 -23.21 3.09
C LYS A 257 -11.93 -22.10 2.94
N GLY A 258 -12.43 -20.86 2.90
CA GLY A 258 -11.60 -19.65 2.98
C GLY A 258 -11.21 -19.29 4.41
N ARG A 259 -10.55 -18.14 4.58
CA ARG A 259 -10.22 -17.57 5.89
C ARG A 259 -11.49 -17.13 6.63
N THR A 260 -11.52 -17.33 7.94
CA THR A 260 -12.65 -16.98 8.83
C THR A 260 -12.24 -16.13 10.03
N ASP A 261 -11.01 -15.63 10.05
CA ASP A 261 -10.51 -14.76 11.11
C ASP A 261 -10.98 -13.30 10.97
N MET A 262 -11.43 -12.93 9.78
CA MET A 262 -11.92 -11.59 9.45
C MET A 262 -13.45 -11.52 9.33
N GLY A 263 -14.18 -12.60 9.67
CA GLY A 263 -15.64 -12.68 9.57
C GLY A 263 -16.18 -14.08 9.89
N THR A 264 -17.48 -14.20 10.14
CA THR A 264 -18.10 -15.47 10.58
C THR A 264 -18.28 -16.49 9.45
N ASP A 265 -18.28 -16.06 8.18
CA ASP A 265 -18.46 -16.93 7.01
C ASP A 265 -17.29 -16.79 6.02
N TRP A 266 -16.86 -17.92 5.45
CA TRP A 266 -15.85 -17.99 4.39
C TRP A 266 -16.44 -17.68 3.00
N ARG A 267 -17.77 -17.69 2.83
CA ARG A 267 -18.47 -17.34 1.59
C ARG A 267 -18.54 -15.85 1.30
N ARG A 268 -18.64 -15.49 0.03
CA ARG A 268 -18.73 -14.08 -0.39
C ARG A 268 -20.09 -13.45 -0.02
N ASN A 269 -20.09 -12.20 0.42
CA ASN A 269 -21.30 -11.37 0.54
C ASN A 269 -21.62 -10.65 -0.80
N GLU A 270 -22.72 -9.89 -0.84
CA GLU A 270 -23.20 -9.22 -2.05
C GLU A 270 -22.18 -8.21 -2.61
N ASP A 271 -21.54 -7.41 -1.75
CA ASP A 271 -20.54 -6.43 -2.13
C ASP A 271 -19.27 -7.09 -2.70
N GLU A 272 -18.85 -8.21 -2.09
CA GLU A 272 -17.72 -9.02 -2.54
C GLU A 272 -17.98 -9.66 -3.90
N VAL A 273 -19.21 -10.14 -4.15
CA VAL A 273 -19.63 -10.65 -5.47
C VAL A 273 -19.65 -9.53 -6.49
N LYS A 274 -20.26 -8.38 -6.16
CA LYS A 274 -20.34 -7.21 -7.06
C LYS A 274 -18.95 -6.74 -7.47
N MET A 275 -18.05 -6.57 -6.51
CA MET A 275 -16.68 -6.16 -6.77
C MET A 275 -15.90 -7.22 -7.57
N SER A 276 -16.08 -8.51 -7.26
CA SER A 276 -15.41 -9.59 -8.01
C SER A 276 -15.80 -9.58 -9.49
N ARG A 277 -17.08 -9.36 -9.82
CA ARG A 277 -17.55 -9.24 -11.21
C ARG A 277 -17.00 -8.00 -11.91
N ALA A 278 -16.87 -6.89 -11.19
CA ALA A 278 -16.25 -5.68 -11.74
C ALA A 278 -14.76 -5.89 -12.04
N LEU A 279 -14.02 -6.56 -11.14
CA LEU A 279 -12.63 -6.94 -11.37
C LEU A 279 -12.50 -7.92 -12.54
N GLU A 280 -13.43 -8.86 -12.70
CA GLU A 280 -13.46 -9.78 -13.85
C GLU A 280 -13.66 -9.04 -15.18
N LYS A 281 -14.58 -8.06 -15.21
CA LYS A 281 -14.74 -7.20 -16.38
C LYS A 281 -13.44 -6.49 -16.76
N VAL A 282 -12.79 -5.85 -15.78
CA VAL A 282 -11.51 -5.14 -16.03
C VAL A 282 -10.40 -6.12 -16.40
N ALA A 283 -10.36 -7.31 -15.80
CA ALA A 283 -9.39 -8.35 -16.13
C ALA A 283 -9.47 -8.74 -17.60
N ASN A 284 -10.69 -8.90 -18.14
CA ASN A 284 -10.89 -9.18 -19.56
C ASN A 284 -10.40 -8.05 -20.47
N GLU A 285 -10.63 -6.78 -20.09
CA GLU A 285 -10.18 -5.61 -20.84
C GLU A 285 -8.65 -5.49 -20.90
N VAL A 286 -7.95 -5.88 -19.83
CA VAL A 286 -6.48 -5.81 -19.75
C VAL A 286 -5.78 -7.15 -20.00
N SER A 287 -6.53 -8.18 -20.42
CA SER A 287 -6.04 -9.54 -20.66
C SER A 287 -5.33 -10.18 -19.46
N ALA A 288 -5.75 -9.85 -18.24
CA ALA A 288 -5.26 -10.46 -17.02
C ALA A 288 -5.94 -11.82 -16.77
N LYS A 289 -5.15 -12.83 -16.37
CA LYS A 289 -5.63 -14.18 -16.05
C LYS A 289 -6.24 -14.26 -14.66
N SER A 290 -5.75 -13.45 -13.72
CA SER A 290 -6.24 -13.42 -12.34
C SER A 290 -6.91 -12.10 -12.00
N ILE A 291 -8.15 -12.14 -11.50
CA ILE A 291 -8.82 -10.93 -10.99
C ILE A 291 -8.13 -10.36 -9.74
N THR A 292 -7.41 -11.21 -8.98
CA THR A 292 -6.63 -10.73 -7.82
C THR A 292 -5.46 -9.87 -8.26
N SER A 293 -4.87 -10.16 -9.42
CA SER A 293 -3.76 -9.37 -9.97
C SER A 293 -4.21 -7.96 -10.35
N VAL A 294 -5.43 -7.81 -10.89
CA VAL A 294 -6.07 -6.51 -11.16
C VAL A 294 -6.29 -5.73 -9.87
N ALA A 295 -6.76 -6.38 -8.81
CA ALA A 295 -6.96 -5.74 -7.51
C ALA A 295 -5.64 -5.24 -6.89
N ILE A 296 -4.55 -6.02 -7.02
CA ILE A 296 -3.21 -5.61 -6.56
C ILE A 296 -2.68 -4.46 -7.42
N ALA A 297 -2.81 -4.54 -8.75
CA ALA A 297 -2.39 -3.50 -9.68
C ALA A 297 -3.13 -2.17 -9.43
N TYR A 298 -4.42 -2.22 -9.11
CA TYR A 298 -5.21 -1.05 -8.68
C TYR A 298 -4.51 -0.32 -7.52
N LEU A 299 -4.15 -1.01 -6.44
CA LEU A 299 -3.50 -0.36 -5.28
C LEU A 299 -2.14 0.22 -5.64
N MET A 300 -1.33 -0.52 -6.41
CA MET A 300 0.00 -0.07 -6.82
C MET A 300 -0.02 1.21 -7.64
N GLN A 301 -1.11 1.45 -8.39
CA GLN A 301 -1.24 2.59 -9.30
C GLN A 301 -1.97 3.79 -8.67
N LYS A 302 -2.52 3.64 -7.46
CA LYS A 302 -3.25 4.69 -6.74
C LYS A 302 -2.34 5.72 -6.05
N ALA A 303 -1.10 5.34 -5.73
CA ALA A 303 -0.12 6.24 -5.12
C ALA A 303 1.31 5.84 -5.48
N THR A 304 2.27 6.74 -5.23
CA THR A 304 3.70 6.45 -5.33
C THR A 304 4.17 5.61 -4.15
N HIS A 305 5.24 4.83 -4.31
CA HIS A 305 5.85 4.01 -3.24
C HIS A 305 4.89 3.04 -2.53
N VAL A 306 3.94 2.45 -3.25
CA VAL A 306 3.08 1.37 -2.75
C VAL A 306 3.75 0.01 -2.95
N PHE A 307 3.85 -0.77 -1.87
CA PHE A 307 4.43 -2.12 -1.80
C PHE A 307 3.43 -3.09 -1.16
N PRO A 308 2.46 -3.62 -1.93
CA PRO A 308 1.46 -4.55 -1.43
C PRO A 308 2.08 -5.76 -0.73
N ILE A 309 1.56 -6.08 0.46
CA ILE A 309 1.92 -7.31 1.19
C ILE A 309 0.99 -8.43 0.70
N ILE A 310 1.56 -9.36 -0.04
CA ILE A 310 0.84 -10.51 -0.59
C ILE A 310 0.96 -11.72 0.35
N GLY A 311 -0.19 -12.24 0.79
CA GLY A 311 -0.25 -13.46 1.60
C GLY A 311 -0.71 -14.64 0.76
N CYS A 312 0.08 -15.71 0.73
CA CYS A 312 -0.28 -16.96 0.05
C CYS A 312 0.27 -18.17 0.80
N ARG A 313 -0.32 -19.35 0.54
CA ARG A 313 0.13 -20.65 1.09
C ARG A 313 0.62 -21.61 -0.01
N LYS A 314 0.35 -21.27 -1.27
CA LYS A 314 0.58 -22.09 -2.46
C LYS A 314 1.40 -21.27 -3.45
N VAL A 315 2.41 -21.88 -4.07
CA VAL A 315 3.31 -21.21 -5.03
C VAL A 315 2.53 -20.73 -6.26
N GLU A 316 1.45 -21.42 -6.63
CA GLU A 316 0.58 -21.06 -7.74
C GLU A 316 -0.13 -19.72 -7.49
N HIS A 317 -0.57 -19.48 -6.25
CA HIS A 317 -1.17 -18.20 -5.87
C HIS A 317 -0.15 -17.07 -5.85
N LEU A 318 1.10 -17.36 -5.46
CA LEU A 318 2.20 -16.40 -5.55
C LEU A 318 2.38 -15.96 -7.01
N LYS A 319 2.50 -16.91 -7.95
CA LYS A 319 2.62 -16.64 -9.38
C LYS A 319 1.45 -15.81 -9.93
N GLY A 320 0.22 -16.14 -9.53
CA GLY A 320 -0.97 -15.38 -9.92
C GLY A 320 -0.96 -13.93 -9.42
N ASN A 321 -0.39 -13.66 -8.25
CA ASN A 321 -0.25 -12.29 -7.75
C ASN A 321 0.82 -11.49 -8.49
N LEU A 322 1.87 -12.14 -9.02
CA LEU A 322 2.95 -11.45 -9.75
C LEU A 322 2.49 -10.85 -11.07
N GLU A 323 1.43 -11.37 -11.68
CA GLU A 323 0.80 -10.81 -12.88
C GLU A 323 0.39 -9.33 -12.69
N ALA A 324 0.19 -8.88 -11.44
CA ALA A 324 -0.09 -7.48 -11.13
C ALA A 324 0.99 -6.51 -11.64
N LEU A 325 2.24 -6.99 -11.76
CA LEU A 325 3.38 -6.22 -12.25
C LEU A 325 3.38 -6.02 -13.78
N ASP A 326 2.51 -6.73 -14.48
CA ASP A 326 2.32 -6.65 -15.93
C ASP A 326 1.10 -5.79 -16.32
N ILE A 327 0.25 -5.45 -15.36
CA ILE A 327 -1.02 -4.76 -15.61
C ILE A 327 -0.85 -3.25 -15.51
N THR A 328 -1.36 -2.53 -16.51
CA THR A 328 -1.54 -1.07 -16.49
C THR A 328 -3.03 -0.78 -16.60
N LEU A 329 -3.59 -0.06 -15.63
CA LEU A 329 -5.01 0.31 -15.62
C LEU A 329 -5.17 1.73 -16.15
N SER A 330 -6.18 1.92 -17.01
CA SER A 330 -6.64 3.25 -17.40
C SER A 330 -7.33 3.96 -16.24
N GLU A 331 -7.49 5.28 -16.38
CA GLU A 331 -8.17 6.09 -15.37
C GLU A 331 -9.66 5.76 -15.30
N GLU A 332 -10.25 5.40 -16.44
CA GLU A 332 -11.62 4.97 -16.60
C GLU A 332 -11.86 3.65 -15.87
N GLN A 333 -10.92 2.70 -15.98
CA GLN A 333 -10.99 1.43 -15.25
C GLN A 333 -10.88 1.62 -13.74
N ILE A 334 -9.95 2.47 -13.29
CA ILE A 334 -9.82 2.81 -11.86
C ILE A 334 -11.13 3.43 -11.35
N LYS A 335 -11.68 4.44 -12.04
CA LYS A 335 -12.96 5.07 -11.67
C LYS A 335 -14.12 4.08 -11.68
N PHE A 336 -14.15 3.15 -12.64
CA PHE A 336 -15.16 2.11 -12.72
C PHE A 336 -15.11 1.15 -11.52
N LEU A 337 -13.93 0.71 -11.10
CA LEU A 337 -13.78 -0.12 -9.89
C LEU A 337 -14.22 0.65 -8.65
N GLU A 338 -13.83 1.93 -8.55
CA GLU A 338 -14.21 2.79 -7.42
C GLU A 338 -15.71 3.09 -7.34
N SER A 339 -16.43 3.08 -8.47
CA SER A 339 -17.87 3.35 -8.50
C SER A 339 -18.72 2.15 -8.06
N GLN A 340 -18.12 0.98 -7.84
CA GLN A 340 -18.88 -0.23 -7.50
C GLN A 340 -19.44 -0.20 -6.09
N LEU A 341 -18.71 0.41 -5.15
CA LEU A 341 -19.11 0.51 -3.76
C LEU A 341 -19.06 1.97 -3.31
N PRO A 342 -19.97 2.40 -2.43
CA PRO A 342 -19.93 3.76 -1.90
C PRO A 342 -18.63 3.97 -1.14
N PHE A 343 -17.99 5.11 -1.38
CA PHE A 343 -16.85 5.56 -0.59
C PHE A 343 -17.26 6.78 0.22
N ASP A 344 -17.41 6.59 1.52
CA ASP A 344 -17.52 7.71 2.44
C ASP A 344 -16.12 8.28 2.69
N VAL A 345 -15.87 9.51 2.23
CA VAL A 345 -14.60 10.21 2.49
C VAL A 345 -14.49 10.68 3.95
N GLY A 346 -15.60 10.73 4.70
CA GLY A 346 -15.67 11.22 6.07
C GLY A 346 -15.57 12.74 6.21
N PHE A 347 -15.99 13.25 7.37
CA PHE A 347 -15.73 14.63 7.78
C PHE A 347 -14.30 14.77 8.33
N PRO A 348 -13.57 15.87 8.09
CA PRO A 348 -13.98 17.11 7.39
C PRO A 348 -13.79 17.08 5.87
N VAL A 349 -13.26 16.00 5.30
CA VAL A 349 -12.92 15.91 3.87
C VAL A 349 -14.15 16.14 2.99
N ASN A 350 -15.30 15.55 3.33
CA ASN A 350 -16.54 15.74 2.59
C ASN A 350 -16.98 17.23 2.54
N ALA A 351 -16.84 17.97 3.63
CA ALA A 351 -17.19 19.37 3.74
C ALA A 351 -16.23 20.24 2.93
N ILE A 352 -14.93 19.97 3.01
CA ILE A 352 -13.88 20.66 2.24
C ILE A 352 -14.12 20.48 0.74
N VAL A 353 -14.34 19.25 0.28
CA VAL A 353 -14.61 18.96 -1.14
C VAL A 353 -15.91 19.58 -1.62
N CYS A 354 -17.00 19.49 -0.84
CA CYS A 354 -18.27 20.13 -1.17
C CYS A 354 -18.15 21.66 -1.25
N ALA A 355 -17.44 22.28 -0.31
CA ALA A 355 -17.21 23.72 -0.31
C ALA A 355 -16.43 24.15 -1.54
N MET A 356 -15.32 23.48 -1.85
CA MET A 356 -14.48 23.77 -3.04
C MET A 356 -15.18 23.49 -4.37
N SER A 357 -16.08 22.51 -4.43
CA SER A 357 -16.84 22.20 -5.65
C SER A 357 -17.98 23.18 -5.91
N ARG A 358 -18.57 23.74 -4.84
CA ARG A 358 -19.66 24.73 -4.92
C ARG A 358 -19.16 26.16 -5.13
N HIS A 359 -17.91 26.41 -4.78
CA HIS A 359 -17.27 27.70 -4.85
C HIS A 359 -16.08 27.59 -5.81
N ARG A 360 -16.27 27.92 -7.10
CA ARG A 360 -15.18 28.42 -7.98
C ARG A 360 -14.68 29.76 -7.42
N PHE A 361 -14.25 29.78 -6.17
CA PHE A 361 -13.65 30.95 -5.56
C PHE A 361 -12.25 31.09 -6.14
N GLN A 362 -11.97 32.31 -6.59
CA GLN A 362 -10.70 32.79 -7.10
C GLN A 362 -9.57 32.54 -6.10
N PHE A 363 -9.00 31.34 -6.13
CA PHE A 363 -7.57 31.18 -5.91
C PHE A 363 -7.01 30.65 -7.23
N LEU A 364 -6.16 31.45 -7.85
CA LEU A 364 -5.29 31.07 -8.96
C LEU A 364 -4.25 30.03 -8.47
N ALA A 365 -4.72 28.88 -8.01
CA ALA A 365 -3.93 27.70 -7.78
C ALA A 365 -4.64 26.58 -8.55
N HIS A 366 -3.99 26.15 -9.63
CA HIS A 366 -4.49 25.13 -10.55
C HIS A 366 -4.97 23.89 -9.77
N PRO A 367 -6.24 23.43 -9.92
CA PRO A 367 -6.74 22.22 -9.28
C PRO A 367 -6.05 20.92 -9.74
N HIS A 368 -5.11 21.01 -10.68
CA HIS A 368 -4.43 19.86 -11.27
C HIS A 368 -3.31 19.26 -10.40
N ASP A 369 -2.90 19.92 -9.32
CA ASP A 369 -1.70 19.51 -8.56
C ASP A 369 -1.95 18.80 -7.21
N LEU A 370 -3.20 18.66 -6.75
CA LEU A 370 -3.49 17.83 -5.58
C LEU A 370 -3.50 16.32 -5.90
N GLY A 371 -3.48 15.98 -7.19
CA GLY A 371 -3.69 14.60 -7.66
C GLY A 371 -2.49 13.90 -8.30
N ARG A 372 -1.47 14.59 -8.84
CA ARG A 372 -0.47 13.90 -9.69
C ARG A 372 0.90 14.58 -9.70
N TRP A 373 1.92 13.82 -9.32
CA TRP A 373 3.19 13.95 -10.03
C TRP A 373 3.03 13.39 -11.43
N LYS A 374 3.60 14.08 -12.41
CA LYS A 374 3.69 13.62 -13.80
C LYS A 374 4.14 12.16 -13.83
N ARG A 375 3.30 11.29 -14.38
CA ARG A 375 3.71 9.96 -14.87
C ARG A 375 4.82 10.23 -15.88
N ASN A 376 6.08 10.10 -15.48
CA ASN A 376 7.25 9.94 -16.34
C ASN A 376 8.48 9.68 -15.46
N LEU A 377 8.57 8.45 -14.99
CA LEU A 377 9.84 7.86 -14.58
C LEU A 377 9.90 6.39 -15.02
N PHE A 378 9.30 6.11 -16.19
CA PHE A 378 9.37 4.81 -16.87
C PHE A 378 9.20 4.98 -18.37
N LEU A 379 10.12 5.71 -19.00
CA LEU A 379 10.47 5.51 -20.41
C LEU A 379 11.95 5.83 -20.54
N HIS A 380 12.76 4.80 -20.75
CA HIS A 380 14.14 4.92 -21.21
C HIS A 380 14.06 5.27 -22.71
N GLU A 381 13.64 6.48 -23.05
CA GLU A 381 13.62 6.94 -24.44
C GLU A 381 14.92 7.67 -24.76
N SER A 382 15.65 7.07 -25.69
CA SER A 382 16.72 7.66 -26.49
C SER A 382 16.37 9.10 -26.90
N ARG A 383 17.17 10.06 -26.46
CA ARG A 383 17.06 11.47 -26.90
C ARG A 383 17.38 11.57 -28.39
N GLY A 384 16.33 11.54 -29.21
CA GLY A 384 16.32 12.13 -30.54
C GLY A 384 15.95 13.61 -30.41
N SER A 385 16.83 14.49 -30.88
CA SER A 385 16.65 15.93 -30.95
C SER A 385 15.50 16.32 -31.91
N LEU A 386 14.64 17.26 -31.50
CA LEU A 386 13.78 18.02 -32.41
C LEU A 386 13.75 19.52 -31.99
N PRO A 387 13.52 20.43 -32.94
CA PRO A 387 14.13 21.77 -32.95
C PRO A 387 13.32 22.82 -32.20
N GLU A 388 14.04 23.85 -31.74
CA GLU A 388 13.47 25.16 -31.38
C GLU A 388 12.78 25.75 -32.61
N ASP A 389 11.46 26.01 -32.52
CA ASP A 389 10.73 27.06 -33.26
C ASP A 389 9.21 26.90 -33.01
N ALA A 390 8.68 27.56 -31.98
CA ALA A 390 7.27 27.98 -31.90
C ALA A 390 7.00 28.82 -30.63
N VAL A 391 7.68 29.96 -30.51
CA VAL A 391 7.24 31.05 -29.64
C VAL A 391 7.04 32.28 -30.52
N SER A 392 5.82 32.49 -31.04
CA SER A 392 5.23 33.82 -31.20
C SER A 392 3.79 33.78 -31.74
N SER A 393 3.00 34.74 -31.25
CA SER A 393 1.76 35.28 -31.84
C SER A 393 0.42 34.54 -31.60
N ALA A 394 -0.34 35.01 -30.62
CA ALA A 394 -1.76 35.39 -30.77
C ALA A 394 -2.33 35.94 -29.44
N THR A 395 -2.02 37.20 -29.14
CA THR A 395 -2.84 38.08 -28.29
C THR A 395 -4.04 38.56 -29.13
N GLY A 396 -5.27 38.23 -28.73
CA GLY A 396 -6.47 38.75 -29.40
C GLY A 396 -7.77 38.23 -28.80
N GLY A 397 -8.43 39.08 -28.00
CA GLY A 397 -9.62 38.79 -27.19
C GLY A 397 -10.95 38.71 -27.95
N THR A 398 -11.10 37.83 -28.93
CA THR A 398 -12.38 37.65 -29.65
C THR A 398 -12.97 36.23 -29.57
N ALA A 399 -12.25 35.23 -29.03
CA ALA A 399 -12.80 33.88 -28.86
C ALA A 399 -13.76 33.74 -27.66
N ALA A 400 -13.59 34.55 -26.61
CA ALA A 400 -14.40 34.45 -25.38
C ALA A 400 -15.84 34.94 -25.56
N SER A 401 -16.07 35.94 -26.43
CA SER A 401 -17.40 36.50 -26.68
C SER A 401 -18.32 35.52 -27.44
N LEU A 402 -17.75 34.75 -28.37
CA LEU A 402 -18.53 33.80 -29.18
C LEU A 402 -18.96 32.56 -28.38
N ALA A 403 -18.08 32.05 -27.51
CA ALA A 403 -18.36 30.89 -26.67
C ALA A 403 -19.47 31.17 -25.63
N VAL A 404 -19.48 32.37 -25.04
CA VAL A 404 -20.51 32.78 -24.08
C VAL A 404 -21.87 33.00 -24.77
N LYS A 405 -21.89 33.58 -25.98
CA LYS A 405 -23.12 33.72 -26.77
C LYS A 405 -23.73 32.37 -27.18
N HIS A 406 -22.90 31.38 -27.52
CA HIS A 406 -23.39 30.02 -27.80
C HIS A 406 -23.94 29.31 -26.55
N TYR A 407 -23.28 29.47 -25.41
CA TYR A 407 -23.72 28.88 -24.15
C TYR A 407 -25.03 29.46 -23.62
N LEU A 408 -25.24 30.78 -23.77
CA LEU A 408 -26.47 31.46 -23.32
C LEU A 408 -27.66 31.18 -24.24
N ARG A 409 -27.46 31.06 -25.57
CA ARG A 409 -28.53 30.65 -26.49
C ARG A 409 -28.97 29.20 -26.31
N ALA A 410 -28.05 28.30 -25.92
CA ALA A 410 -28.37 26.89 -25.75
C ALA A 410 -29.13 26.58 -24.45
N ASN A 411 -29.10 27.47 -23.45
CA ASN A 411 -29.59 27.19 -22.09
C ASN A 411 -30.70 28.13 -21.61
N LEU A 412 -31.19 29.06 -22.45
CA LEU A 412 -32.26 30.01 -22.11
C LEU A 412 -33.47 29.93 -23.04
N SER A 413 -33.78 28.73 -23.57
CA SER A 413 -35.14 28.46 -24.03
C SER A 413 -35.95 27.95 -22.85
N GLU A 414 -37.06 28.63 -22.54
CA GLU A 414 -37.96 28.43 -21.39
C GLU A 414 -37.59 29.22 -20.13
N LYS A 415 -37.80 30.54 -20.18
CA LYS A 415 -38.73 31.27 -19.30
C LYS A 415 -38.62 32.78 -19.56
N GLU A 416 -39.76 33.45 -19.50
CA GLU A 416 -39.94 34.90 -19.71
C GLU A 416 -39.20 35.74 -18.66
N ASP A 417 -37.87 35.88 -18.78
CA ASP A 417 -37.13 37.01 -18.19
C ASP A 417 -35.69 37.15 -18.76
N ALA A 418 -35.44 36.67 -19.98
CA ALA A 418 -34.09 36.69 -20.56
C ALA A 418 -33.63 38.10 -21.01
N SER A 419 -34.56 39.06 -21.13
CA SER A 419 -34.25 40.43 -21.58
C SER A 419 -33.49 41.24 -20.51
N SER A 420 -33.85 41.09 -19.24
CA SER A 420 -33.26 41.86 -18.14
C SER A 420 -31.83 41.40 -17.79
N LEU A 421 -31.53 40.12 -17.98
CA LEU A 421 -30.21 39.53 -17.73
C LEU A 421 -29.19 39.79 -18.86
N LEU A 422 -29.64 39.93 -20.11
CA LEU A 422 -28.79 40.31 -21.23
C LEU A 422 -28.35 41.77 -21.15
N GLU A 423 -29.25 42.66 -20.72
CA GLU A 423 -28.95 44.10 -20.52
C GLU A 423 -27.95 44.35 -19.37
N ALA A 424 -27.95 43.49 -18.35
CA ALA A 424 -26.97 43.54 -17.27
C ALA A 424 -25.58 43.05 -17.69
N ALA A 425 -25.50 42.11 -18.64
CA ALA A 425 -24.24 41.54 -19.13
C ALA A 425 -23.51 42.47 -20.11
N GLU A 426 -24.22 43.31 -20.87
CA GLU A 426 -23.60 44.28 -21.79
C GLU A 426 -22.97 45.49 -21.08
N LYS A 427 -23.31 45.76 -19.81
CA LYS A 427 -22.69 46.82 -19.01
C LYS A 427 -21.37 46.43 -18.33
N PHE A 428 -20.95 45.17 -18.41
CA PHE A 428 -19.76 44.64 -17.71
C PHE A 428 -18.65 44.14 -18.66
N ILE A 429 -18.71 44.49 -19.95
CA ILE A 429 -17.65 44.27 -20.95
C ILE A 429 -16.99 45.60 -21.31
#